data_AF-U6DDL6-F1
#
_entry.id   AF-U6DDL6-F1
#
_cell.length_a   1.000
_cell.length_b   1.000
_cell.length_c   1.000
_cell.angle_alpha   90.00
_cell.angle_beta   90.00
_cell.angle_gamma   90.00
#
_symmetry.space_group_name_H-M   'P 1'
#
loop_
_entity.id
_entity.type
_entity.pdbx_description
1 polymer ?
#
loop_
_entity_poly.entity_id
_entity_poly.type
_entity_poly.pdbx_seq_one_letter_code
_entity_poly.pdbx_strand_id
1 'polypeptide(L)'
;SSAQNSVTIVGTDSHVVYLVESPEGYVAYSKAATVTGRLVHANFGTKKDFENLNSRVNGSLVIVRAGKITFAEKVANAQRFNAIGVLIYMDQSRFPIINADTPVFGHAHLGTGDPYTPGFPSFNHTQFPPSQSSGLPSIPVQTISRAAADKLFENMEGDCPSAWETDSSCRLETSQNRNVKLTVNNVLKEIRIFNVFGVIKGFEEPDRYVVIGAQRDAWGPGAAKSSVGTTLLLELAQIFSDMVLKDGFRPSRSIVFASWSAGDFGAIGATEWLEGYLSSLHLKAFTYINLDKAVLGTNNFKVSASPLLYSLIEKTMKDVKHPVTGQSLYRDSNWFNKVEEFSLDNAAFPFLAYSGIPAVSFCFCEDTYYPY
;
A
#
# COMPACT_ATOMS: atom_id res chain seq x y z
N SER A 1 -25.32 1.50 -16.42
CA SER A 1 -24.43 0.62 -17.21
C SER A 1 -23.05 1.26 -17.22
N SER A 2 -22.21 0.95 -16.22
CA SER A 2 -20.81 1.40 -16.24
C SER A 2 -20.02 0.39 -17.05
N ALA A 3 -19.41 0.82 -18.16
CA ALA A 3 -18.56 -0.05 -18.97
C ALA A 3 -17.45 -0.65 -18.09
N GLN A 4 -17.21 -1.96 -18.19
CA GLN A 4 -16.17 -2.64 -17.41
C GLN A 4 -14.77 -2.21 -17.85
N ASN A 5 -13.80 -2.33 -16.94
CA ASN A 5 -12.40 -2.19 -17.30
C ASN A 5 -11.98 -3.39 -18.16
N SER A 6 -11.12 -3.16 -19.14
CA SER A 6 -10.69 -4.23 -20.04
C SER A 6 -9.30 -4.00 -20.62
N VAL A 7 -8.61 -5.10 -20.86
CA VAL A 7 -7.34 -5.14 -21.60
C VAL A 7 -7.56 -5.96 -22.87
N THR A 8 -7.21 -5.39 -24.01
CA THR A 8 -7.43 -6.01 -25.32
C THR A 8 -6.19 -5.88 -26.18
N ILE A 9 -5.90 -6.89 -27.00
CA ILE A 9 -4.87 -6.81 -28.04
C ILE A 9 -5.55 -6.40 -29.35
N VAL A 10 -4.94 -5.46 -30.05
CA VAL A 10 -5.44 -4.89 -31.30
C VAL A 10 -4.35 -5.05 -32.37
N GLY A 11 -4.68 -5.72 -33.48
CA GLY A 11 -3.79 -5.79 -34.64
C GLY A 11 -3.72 -4.44 -35.37
N THR A 12 -2.55 -4.07 -35.90
CA THR A 12 -2.38 -2.83 -36.66
C THR A 12 -3.09 -2.87 -38.03
N ASP A 13 -3.10 -4.03 -38.68
CA ASP A 13 -3.59 -4.19 -40.07
C ASP A 13 -4.87 -5.02 -40.19
N SER A 14 -5.32 -5.64 -39.09
CA SER A 14 -6.51 -6.48 -39.06
C SER A 14 -7.46 -5.98 -37.98
N HIS A 15 -8.77 -5.94 -38.25
CA HIS A 15 -9.81 -5.65 -37.25
C HIS A 15 -9.94 -6.74 -36.16
N VAL A 16 -8.90 -7.56 -35.97
CA VAL A 16 -8.84 -8.59 -34.94
C VAL A 16 -8.58 -7.91 -33.60
N VAL A 17 -9.63 -7.84 -32.80
CA VAL A 17 -9.59 -7.39 -31.41
C VAL A 17 -9.78 -8.63 -30.54
N TYR A 18 -8.75 -8.98 -29.78
CA TYR A 18 -8.81 -10.10 -28.83
C TYR A 18 -8.94 -9.54 -27.41
N LEU A 19 -9.95 -9.99 -26.67
CA LEU A 19 -10.10 -9.68 -25.26
C LEU A 19 -9.11 -10.51 -24.45
N VAL A 20 -8.17 -9.86 -23.78
CA VAL A 20 -7.20 -10.52 -22.90
C VAL A 20 -7.87 -10.83 -21.57
N GLU A 21 -8.43 -9.80 -20.95
CA GLU A 21 -9.06 -9.87 -19.63
C GLU A 21 -10.04 -8.71 -19.43
N SER A 22 -11.10 -8.98 -18.66
CA SER A 22 -11.93 -7.94 -18.01
C SER A 22 -11.65 -8.03 -16.51
N PRO A 23 -10.67 -7.27 -15.99
CA PRO A 23 -10.17 -7.50 -14.63
C PRO A 23 -11.26 -7.22 -13.59
N GLU A 24 -11.40 -8.13 -12.62
CA GLU A 24 -12.28 -7.92 -11.45
C GLU A 24 -11.63 -6.93 -10.46
N GLY A 25 -10.31 -7.01 -10.31
CA GLY A 25 -9.52 -6.05 -9.55
C GLY A 25 -9.41 -4.70 -10.26
N TYR A 26 -9.06 -3.65 -9.50
CA TYR A 26 -8.84 -2.32 -10.06
C TYR A 26 -7.79 -1.56 -9.25
N VAL A 27 -7.29 -0.47 -9.85
CA VAL A 27 -6.43 0.49 -9.16
C VAL A 27 -7.23 1.74 -8.82
N ALA A 28 -7.46 1.96 -7.53
CA ALA A 28 -8.11 3.16 -7.02
C ALA A 28 -7.35 4.42 -7.47
N TYR A 29 -8.12 5.46 -7.78
CA TYR A 29 -7.64 6.75 -8.30
C TYR A 29 -7.00 6.74 -9.68
N SER A 30 -6.98 5.60 -10.38
CA SER A 30 -6.59 5.55 -11.79
C SER A 30 -7.39 6.56 -12.62
N LYS A 31 -6.74 7.22 -13.58
CA LYS A 31 -7.44 8.04 -14.58
C LYS A 31 -8.43 7.16 -15.36
N ALA A 32 -9.69 7.57 -15.40
CA ALA A 32 -10.66 7.00 -16.32
C ALA A 32 -10.35 7.47 -17.75
N ALA A 33 -9.87 6.56 -18.59
CA ALA A 33 -9.46 6.82 -19.97
C ALA A 33 -9.35 5.51 -20.75
N THR A 34 -9.40 5.62 -22.07
CA THR A 34 -9.04 4.54 -22.99
C THR A 34 -7.82 4.97 -23.80
N VAL A 35 -6.79 4.15 -23.79
CA VAL A 35 -5.54 4.39 -24.52
C VAL A 35 -5.11 3.13 -25.25
N THR A 36 -4.45 3.30 -26.40
CA THR A 36 -3.92 2.21 -27.21
C THR A 36 -2.48 2.53 -27.59
N GLY A 37 -1.59 1.55 -27.47
CA GLY A 37 -0.20 1.70 -27.89
C GLY A 37 0.58 0.39 -27.76
N ARG A 38 1.88 0.47 -28.05
CA ARG A 38 2.82 -0.62 -27.76
C ARG A 38 2.86 -0.89 -26.26
N LEU A 39 3.16 -2.11 -25.86
CA LEU A 39 3.38 -2.48 -24.46
C LEU A 39 4.87 -2.74 -24.24
N VAL A 40 5.46 -2.09 -23.24
CA VAL A 40 6.87 -2.26 -22.85
C VAL A 40 6.94 -2.75 -21.40
N HIS A 41 7.72 -3.79 -21.13
CA HIS A 41 7.92 -4.28 -19.78
C HIS A 41 9.02 -3.50 -19.08
N ALA A 42 8.71 -2.91 -17.93
CA ALA A 42 9.65 -2.12 -17.12
C ALA A 42 9.96 -2.74 -15.75
N ASN A 43 10.10 -4.07 -15.66
CA ASN A 43 10.38 -4.81 -14.43
C ASN A 43 9.50 -4.37 -13.24
N PHE A 44 10.07 -3.86 -12.14
CA PHE A 44 9.34 -3.36 -10.96
C PHE A 44 8.90 -1.90 -11.09
N GLY A 45 9.16 -1.22 -12.20
CA GLY A 45 8.79 0.18 -12.42
C GLY A 45 9.57 1.18 -11.57
N THR A 46 10.75 0.80 -11.05
CA THR A 46 11.63 1.75 -10.36
C THR A 46 12.23 2.73 -11.36
N LYS A 47 12.69 3.89 -10.89
CA LYS A 47 13.39 4.86 -11.75
C LYS A 47 14.57 4.23 -12.50
N LYS A 48 15.35 3.38 -11.81
CA LYS A 48 16.48 2.64 -12.40
C LYS A 48 16.04 1.64 -13.45
N ASP A 49 14.90 0.96 -13.25
CA ASP A 49 14.37 0.04 -14.27
C ASP A 49 14.10 0.81 -15.57
N PHE A 50 13.44 1.97 -15.49
CA PHE A 50 13.17 2.82 -16.66
C PHE A 50 14.44 3.39 -17.31
N GLU A 51 15.42 3.84 -16.50
CA GLU A 51 16.70 4.36 -17.01
C GLU A 51 17.52 3.28 -17.74
N ASN A 52 17.39 2.02 -17.34
CA ASN A 52 18.12 0.89 -17.93
C ASN A 52 17.40 0.21 -19.10
N LEU A 53 16.20 0.66 -19.48
CA LEU A 53 15.49 0.12 -20.64
C LEU A 53 16.13 0.61 -21.94
N ASN A 54 16.42 -0.33 -22.84
CA ASN A 54 16.84 0.00 -24.21
C ASN A 54 15.67 0.54 -25.04
N SER A 55 14.43 0.09 -24.76
CA SER A 55 13.23 0.50 -25.47
C SER A 55 12.68 1.84 -24.95
N ARG A 56 12.32 2.75 -25.86
CA ARG A 56 11.67 4.02 -25.50
C ARG A 56 10.22 3.77 -25.10
N VAL A 57 9.87 4.15 -23.87
CA VAL A 57 8.50 4.04 -23.31
C VAL A 57 7.58 5.21 -23.65
N ASN A 58 8.12 6.31 -24.22
CA ASN A 58 7.34 7.49 -24.60
C ASN A 58 6.18 7.10 -25.55
N GLY A 59 4.96 7.50 -25.22
CA GLY A 59 3.76 7.19 -26.00
C GLY A 59 3.33 5.73 -25.95
N SER A 60 3.87 4.92 -25.03
CA SER A 60 3.61 3.48 -24.94
C SER A 60 2.94 3.12 -23.62
N LEU A 61 2.19 2.02 -23.60
CA LEU A 61 1.75 1.36 -22.37
C LEU A 61 2.93 0.66 -21.73
N VAL A 62 2.91 0.54 -20.40
CA VAL A 62 3.96 -0.15 -19.65
C VAL A 62 3.36 -1.26 -18.81
N ILE A 63 3.99 -2.44 -18.78
CA ILE A 63 3.67 -3.51 -17.84
C ILE A 63 4.77 -3.61 -16.78
N VAL A 64 4.37 -3.70 -15.51
CA VAL A 64 5.27 -3.80 -14.36
C VAL A 64 4.79 -4.85 -13.36
N ARG A 65 5.75 -5.43 -12.65
CA ARG A 65 5.53 -6.36 -11.54
C ARG A 65 5.16 -5.59 -10.27
N ALA A 66 4.29 -6.17 -9.45
CA ALA A 66 4.05 -5.73 -8.09
C ALA A 66 5.31 -5.93 -7.20
N GLY A 67 5.45 -5.14 -6.13
CA GLY A 67 6.58 -5.22 -5.18
C GLY A 67 7.67 -4.16 -5.38
N LYS A 68 8.67 -4.16 -4.48
CA LYS A 68 9.76 -3.16 -4.30
C LYS A 68 9.31 -1.73 -3.98
N ILE A 69 8.41 -1.17 -4.77
CA ILE A 69 7.85 0.18 -4.61
C ILE A 69 6.33 0.14 -4.74
N THR A 70 5.64 1.18 -4.29
CA THR A 70 4.18 1.30 -4.32
C THR A 70 3.65 1.45 -5.76
N PHE A 71 2.35 1.17 -5.97
CA PHE A 71 1.71 1.38 -7.27
C PHE A 71 1.75 2.85 -7.68
N ALA A 72 1.52 3.76 -6.73
CA ALA A 72 1.65 5.20 -6.94
C ALA A 72 3.03 5.61 -7.49
N GLU A 73 4.11 5.08 -6.91
CA GLU A 73 5.47 5.37 -7.39
C GLU A 73 5.75 4.79 -8.78
N LYS A 74 5.28 3.56 -9.06
CA LYS A 74 5.41 2.94 -10.40
C LYS A 74 4.77 3.81 -11.47
N VAL A 75 3.56 4.29 -11.20
CA VAL A 75 2.77 5.11 -12.12
C VAL A 75 3.40 6.49 -12.28
N ALA A 76 3.83 7.12 -11.18
CA ALA A 76 4.53 8.40 -11.23
C ALA A 76 5.84 8.32 -12.03
N ASN A 77 6.61 7.23 -11.90
CA ASN A 77 7.78 6.99 -12.72
C ASN A 77 7.38 6.82 -14.20
N ALA A 78 6.40 5.97 -14.51
CA ALA A 78 5.93 5.78 -15.88
C ALA A 78 5.49 7.11 -16.55
N GLN A 79 4.76 7.97 -15.83
CA GLN A 79 4.36 9.30 -16.30
C GLN A 79 5.57 10.20 -16.59
N ARG A 80 6.61 10.18 -15.74
CA ARG A 80 7.84 10.97 -15.96
C ARG A 80 8.57 10.58 -17.24
N PHE A 81 8.45 9.34 -17.67
CA PHE A 81 8.99 8.86 -18.95
C PHE A 81 7.98 8.91 -20.11
N ASN A 82 6.87 9.65 -19.94
CA ASN A 82 5.81 9.86 -20.95
C ASN A 82 5.10 8.57 -21.40
N ALA A 83 5.00 7.56 -20.53
CA ALA A 83 4.11 6.43 -20.76
C ALA A 83 2.64 6.89 -20.73
N ILE A 84 1.77 6.20 -21.46
CA ILE A 84 0.34 6.57 -21.60
C ILE A 84 -0.61 5.72 -20.76
N GLY A 85 -0.10 4.68 -20.10
CA GLY A 85 -0.86 3.85 -19.16
C GLY A 85 -0.02 2.71 -18.60
N VAL A 86 -0.49 2.10 -17.51
CA VAL A 86 0.28 1.11 -16.75
C VAL A 86 -0.57 -0.13 -16.43
N LEU A 87 -0.01 -1.31 -16.67
CA LEU A 87 -0.54 -2.60 -16.24
C LEU A 87 0.34 -3.13 -15.10
N ILE A 88 -0.30 -3.62 -14.02
CA ILE A 88 0.41 -4.16 -12.87
C ILE A 88 -0.03 -5.60 -12.63
N TYR A 89 0.91 -6.53 -12.51
CA TYR A 89 0.64 -7.95 -12.31
C TYR A 89 1.52 -8.56 -11.21
N MET A 90 1.14 -9.75 -10.73
CA MET A 90 1.91 -10.54 -9.78
C MET A 90 2.57 -11.73 -10.49
N ASP A 91 3.89 -11.69 -10.65
CA ASP A 91 4.66 -12.78 -11.26
C ASP A 91 4.79 -13.98 -10.32
N GLN A 92 5.00 -15.18 -10.88
CA GLN A 92 5.06 -16.42 -10.13
C GLN A 92 6.33 -16.52 -9.26
N SER A 93 7.48 -16.02 -9.73
CA SER A 93 8.74 -16.08 -8.98
C SER A 93 8.67 -15.29 -7.67
N ARG A 94 8.01 -14.12 -7.67
CA ARG A 94 7.84 -13.28 -6.47
C ARG A 94 6.59 -13.62 -5.66
N PHE A 95 5.52 -14.01 -6.33
CA PHE A 95 4.23 -14.34 -5.73
C PHE A 95 3.83 -15.77 -6.16
N PRO A 96 4.23 -16.80 -5.39
CA PRO A 96 4.00 -18.20 -5.74
C PRO A 96 2.54 -18.64 -5.49
N ILE A 97 1.59 -17.91 -6.06
CA ILE A 97 0.15 -18.20 -6.00
C ILE A 97 -0.16 -19.24 -7.08
N ILE A 98 -0.75 -20.37 -6.68
CA ILE A 98 -1.12 -21.45 -7.62
C ILE A 98 -2.14 -20.93 -8.65
N ASN A 99 -3.18 -20.23 -8.18
CA ASN A 99 -4.19 -19.65 -9.06
C ASN A 99 -3.62 -18.44 -9.84
N ALA A 100 -3.58 -18.53 -11.16
CA ALA A 100 -3.06 -17.49 -12.03
C ALA A 100 -4.07 -16.36 -12.30
N ASP A 101 -5.37 -16.61 -12.07
CA ASP A 101 -6.47 -15.69 -12.33
C ASP A 101 -6.82 -14.80 -11.11
N THR A 102 -6.00 -14.83 -10.06
CA THR A 102 -6.27 -14.09 -8.81
C THR A 102 -6.37 -12.58 -9.06
N PRO A 103 -7.51 -11.94 -8.74
CA PRO A 103 -7.69 -10.51 -8.90
C PRO A 103 -6.85 -9.71 -7.90
N VAL A 104 -6.34 -8.56 -8.35
CA VAL A 104 -5.45 -7.70 -7.55
C VAL A 104 -6.05 -6.32 -7.39
N PHE A 105 -6.06 -5.81 -6.17
CA PHE A 105 -6.43 -4.42 -5.86
C PHE A 105 -5.19 -3.59 -5.52
N GLY A 106 -5.23 -2.30 -5.80
CA GLY A 106 -4.26 -1.32 -5.29
C GLY A 106 -4.75 0.11 -5.43
N HIS A 107 -3.91 1.08 -5.05
CA HIS A 107 -4.19 2.51 -5.22
C HIS A 107 -3.02 3.23 -5.89
N ALA A 108 -3.30 4.25 -6.70
CA ALA A 108 -2.28 5.01 -7.44
C ALA A 108 -2.09 6.44 -6.93
N HIS A 109 -2.66 6.80 -5.78
CA HIS A 109 -2.45 8.11 -5.17
C HIS A 109 -1.06 8.19 -4.55
N LEU A 110 -0.23 9.09 -5.06
CA LEU A 110 1.10 9.40 -4.52
C LEU A 110 0.97 10.36 -3.33
N GLY A 111 0.40 9.84 -2.25
CA GLY A 111 0.10 10.58 -1.03
C GLY A 111 -0.71 9.72 -0.07
N THR A 112 -1.21 10.36 0.98
CA THR A 112 -2.14 9.78 1.96
C THR A 112 -3.34 10.71 2.14
N GLY A 113 -4.44 10.23 2.70
CA GLY A 113 -5.64 11.05 2.90
C GLY A 113 -6.57 11.04 1.70
N ASP A 114 -7.67 11.79 1.80
CA ASP A 114 -8.54 12.03 0.65
C ASP A 114 -7.76 12.91 -0.36
N PRO A 115 -7.51 12.44 -1.60
CA PRO A 115 -6.79 13.22 -2.59
C PRO A 115 -7.55 14.46 -3.07
N TYR A 116 -8.78 14.71 -2.63
CA TYR A 116 -9.57 15.89 -2.98
C TYR A 116 -9.64 16.94 -1.86
N THR A 117 -9.10 16.65 -0.67
CA THR A 117 -9.02 17.59 0.46
C THR A 117 -7.63 17.60 1.11
N PRO A 118 -6.54 17.80 0.34
CA PRO A 118 -5.20 17.70 0.88
C PRO A 118 -4.93 18.76 1.96
N GLY A 119 -4.64 18.31 3.17
CA GLY A 119 -4.21 19.15 4.30
C GLY A 119 -5.34 19.78 5.11
N PHE A 120 -6.60 19.42 4.85
CA PHE A 120 -7.75 19.84 5.64
C PHE A 120 -8.82 18.74 5.62
N PRO A 121 -9.51 18.48 6.74
CA PRO A 121 -10.53 17.43 6.78
C PRO A 121 -11.57 17.57 5.69
N SER A 122 -11.95 16.43 5.11
CA SER A 122 -13.04 16.32 4.17
C SER A 122 -14.36 16.78 4.78
N PHE A 123 -14.91 17.85 4.21
CA PHE A 123 -16.25 18.34 4.49
C PHE A 123 -17.21 17.85 3.39
N ASN A 124 -18.50 17.96 3.67
CA ASN A 124 -19.53 17.71 2.68
C ASN A 124 -19.26 18.59 1.44
N HIS A 125 -19.14 17.98 0.25
CA HIS A 125 -18.65 18.61 -0.98
C HIS A 125 -19.47 19.82 -1.48
N THR A 126 -20.56 20.16 -0.80
CA THR A 126 -21.33 21.37 -1.03
C THR A 126 -20.66 22.64 -0.51
N GLN A 127 -19.70 22.53 0.42
CA GLN A 127 -19.12 23.69 1.11
C GLN A 127 -17.78 24.17 0.52
N PHE A 128 -16.98 23.26 -0.03
CA PHE A 128 -15.69 23.59 -0.66
C PHE A 128 -15.54 22.83 -1.97
N PRO A 129 -15.11 23.50 -3.07
CA PRO A 129 -14.79 22.81 -4.30
C PRO A 129 -13.60 21.85 -4.06
N PRO A 130 -13.63 20.62 -4.59
CA PRO A 130 -12.52 19.68 -4.49
C PRO A 130 -11.20 20.30 -4.94
N SER A 131 -10.16 20.20 -4.11
CA SER A 131 -8.80 20.56 -4.50
C SER A 131 -8.08 19.27 -4.88
N GLN A 132 -7.93 19.04 -6.19
CA GLN A 132 -7.33 17.82 -6.69
C GLN A 132 -5.84 17.75 -6.32
N SER A 133 -5.45 16.71 -5.59
CA SER A 133 -4.05 16.43 -5.24
C SER A 133 -3.20 16.26 -6.51
N SER A 134 -2.02 16.87 -6.49
CA SER A 134 -0.99 16.69 -7.53
C SER A 134 -0.42 15.26 -7.56
N GLY A 135 -0.70 14.46 -6.54
CA GLY A 135 -0.32 13.04 -6.46
C GLY A 135 -1.26 12.08 -7.19
N LEU A 136 -2.33 12.58 -7.83
CA LEU A 136 -3.23 11.74 -8.63
C LEU A 136 -2.65 11.46 -10.02
N PRO A 137 -2.81 10.23 -10.54
CA PRO A 137 -2.26 9.86 -11.84
C PRO A 137 -3.02 10.55 -12.98
N SER A 138 -2.29 10.96 -14.03
CA SER A 138 -2.88 11.52 -15.26
C SER A 138 -3.07 10.47 -16.36
N ILE A 139 -2.64 9.22 -16.11
CA ILE A 139 -2.72 8.09 -17.04
C ILE A 139 -3.53 6.93 -16.44
N PRO A 140 -4.20 6.11 -17.26
CA PRO A 140 -4.93 4.93 -16.78
C PRO A 140 -3.97 3.87 -16.25
N VAL A 141 -4.36 3.23 -15.16
CA VAL A 141 -3.63 2.19 -14.45
C VAL A 141 -4.61 1.07 -14.14
N GLN A 142 -4.19 -0.17 -14.41
CA GLN A 142 -5.04 -1.33 -14.19
C GLN A 142 -4.20 -2.51 -13.69
N THR A 143 -4.73 -3.20 -12.70
CA THR A 143 -4.21 -4.51 -12.29
C THR A 143 -4.71 -5.58 -13.24
N ILE A 144 -3.87 -6.56 -13.53
CA ILE A 144 -4.21 -7.73 -14.34
C ILE A 144 -3.79 -9.00 -13.62
N SER A 145 -4.44 -10.11 -13.94
CA SER A 145 -4.02 -11.42 -13.44
C SER A 145 -2.69 -11.87 -14.06
N ARG A 146 -2.06 -12.88 -13.47
CA ARG A 146 -0.86 -13.50 -14.06
C ARG A 146 -1.20 -14.17 -15.39
N ALA A 147 -2.35 -14.84 -15.48
CA ALA A 147 -2.81 -15.45 -16.71
C ALA A 147 -2.99 -14.43 -17.85
N ALA A 148 -3.47 -13.22 -17.52
CA ALA A 148 -3.56 -12.13 -18.49
C ALA A 148 -2.18 -11.60 -18.89
N ALA A 149 -1.23 -11.50 -17.95
CA ALA A 149 0.14 -11.12 -18.26
C ALA A 149 0.82 -12.14 -19.20
N ASP A 150 0.64 -13.44 -18.96
CA ASP A 150 1.17 -14.50 -19.84
C ASP A 150 0.61 -14.39 -21.26
N LYS A 151 -0.71 -14.16 -21.42
CA LYS A 151 -1.32 -13.88 -22.72
C LYS A 151 -0.76 -12.63 -23.40
N LEU A 152 -0.40 -11.59 -22.64
CA LEU A 152 0.26 -10.41 -23.21
C LEU A 152 1.67 -10.77 -23.68
N PHE A 153 2.43 -11.54 -22.90
CA PHE A 153 3.79 -11.94 -23.24
C PHE A 153 3.88 -12.86 -24.47
N GLU A 154 2.87 -13.71 -24.71
CA GLU A 154 2.75 -14.47 -25.97
C GLU A 154 2.71 -13.58 -27.23
N ASN A 155 2.40 -12.29 -27.07
CA ASN A 155 2.27 -11.29 -28.11
C ASN A 155 3.39 -10.26 -28.10
N MET A 156 4.48 -10.56 -27.39
CA MET A 156 5.64 -9.72 -27.19
C MET A 156 6.92 -10.46 -27.60
N GLU A 157 7.94 -9.70 -27.94
CA GLU A 157 9.26 -10.10 -28.38
C GLU A 157 10.34 -9.57 -27.41
N GLY A 158 11.52 -10.19 -27.48
CA GLY A 158 12.67 -9.89 -26.62
C GLY A 158 12.55 -10.52 -25.24
N ASP A 159 13.49 -11.39 -24.90
CA ASP A 159 13.50 -12.05 -23.59
C ASP A 159 13.82 -11.05 -22.47
N CYS A 160 13.12 -11.17 -21.35
CA CYS A 160 13.44 -10.40 -20.16
C CYS A 160 14.85 -10.74 -19.65
N PRO A 161 15.64 -9.75 -19.18
CA PRO A 161 16.97 -9.99 -18.65
C PRO A 161 16.96 -10.99 -17.48
N SER A 162 17.89 -11.94 -17.47
CA SER A 162 18.01 -12.93 -16.38
C SER A 162 18.21 -12.28 -15.00
N ALA A 163 18.82 -11.10 -14.96
CA ALA A 163 19.00 -10.30 -13.74
C ALA A 163 17.67 -9.82 -13.09
N TRP A 164 16.54 -9.93 -13.80
CA TRP A 164 15.24 -9.60 -13.23
C TRP A 164 14.66 -10.70 -12.34
N GLU A 165 15.23 -11.92 -12.39
CA GLU A 165 14.79 -13.07 -11.58
C GLU A 165 13.26 -13.27 -11.68
N THR A 166 12.76 -13.35 -12.90
CA THR A 166 11.32 -13.41 -13.23
C THR A 166 11.02 -14.67 -14.04
N ASP A 167 9.73 -14.94 -14.23
CA ASP A 167 9.22 -16.06 -15.02
C ASP A 167 9.79 -16.06 -16.45
N SER A 168 10.09 -17.24 -17.00
CA SER A 168 10.65 -17.40 -18.34
C SER A 168 9.68 -17.03 -19.47
N SER A 169 8.38 -16.90 -19.16
CA SER A 169 7.36 -16.38 -20.08
C SER A 169 7.52 -14.88 -20.33
N CYS A 170 8.22 -14.14 -19.47
CA CYS A 170 8.37 -12.69 -19.56
C CYS A 170 9.02 -12.24 -20.89
N ARG A 171 8.46 -11.17 -21.47
CA ARG A 171 8.97 -10.52 -22.69
C ARG A 171 9.04 -9.00 -22.53
N LEU A 172 9.87 -8.33 -23.35
CA LEU A 172 10.20 -6.92 -23.22
C LEU A 172 9.25 -5.97 -23.95
N GLU A 173 8.87 -6.26 -25.20
CA GLU A 173 8.11 -5.32 -26.02
C GLU A 173 7.12 -6.02 -26.94
N THR A 174 5.95 -5.42 -27.22
CA THR A 174 5.00 -5.95 -28.21
C THR A 174 5.58 -6.11 -29.61
N SER A 175 5.22 -7.20 -30.28
CA SER A 175 5.53 -7.40 -31.71
C SER A 175 5.05 -6.24 -32.58
N GLN A 176 5.76 -5.94 -33.67
CA GLN A 176 5.54 -4.75 -34.51
C GLN A 176 4.09 -4.56 -35.00
N ASN A 177 3.32 -5.64 -35.16
CA ASN A 177 1.95 -5.61 -35.69
C ASN A 177 0.85 -5.72 -34.62
N ARG A 178 1.20 -5.63 -33.33
CA ARG A 178 0.24 -5.75 -32.22
C ARG A 178 0.40 -4.58 -31.26
N ASN A 179 -0.72 -3.97 -30.93
CA ASN A 179 -0.83 -2.99 -29.86
C ASN A 179 -1.75 -3.53 -28.75
N VAL A 180 -1.64 -2.93 -27.57
CA VAL A 180 -2.55 -3.19 -26.46
C VAL A 180 -3.43 -1.97 -26.28
N LYS A 181 -4.73 -2.19 -26.09
CA LYS A 181 -5.71 -1.18 -25.72
C LYS A 181 -6.16 -1.44 -24.28
N LEU A 182 -5.93 -0.45 -23.43
CA LEU A 182 -6.33 -0.39 -22.04
C LEU A 182 -7.54 0.55 -21.92
N THR A 183 -8.63 0.04 -21.35
CA THR A 183 -9.85 0.81 -21.06
C THR A 183 -10.10 0.78 -19.56
N VAL A 184 -10.08 1.94 -18.90
CA VAL A 184 -10.39 2.11 -17.48
C VAL A 184 -11.55 3.09 -17.33
N ASN A 185 -12.60 2.66 -16.63
CA ASN A 185 -13.85 3.38 -16.44
C ASN A 185 -14.23 3.51 -14.95
N ASN A 186 -13.23 3.55 -14.06
CA ASN A 186 -13.45 3.76 -12.64
C ASN A 186 -14.22 5.06 -12.39
N VAL A 187 -15.19 5.01 -11.48
CA VAL A 187 -15.99 6.18 -11.10
C VAL A 187 -15.68 6.57 -9.67
N LEU A 188 -15.56 7.87 -9.42
CA LEU A 188 -15.46 8.39 -8.06
C LEU A 188 -16.80 8.20 -7.36
N LYS A 189 -16.75 7.73 -6.12
CA LYS A 189 -17.91 7.55 -5.27
C LYS A 189 -17.59 8.11 -3.90
N GLU A 190 -18.32 9.13 -3.50
CA GLU A 190 -18.29 9.63 -2.13
C GLU A 190 -18.85 8.56 -1.20
N ILE A 191 -18.10 8.27 -0.13
CA ILE A 191 -18.49 7.30 0.89
C ILE A 191 -18.25 7.89 2.26
N ARG A 192 -19.16 7.60 3.19
CA ARG A 192 -18.97 7.95 4.59
C ARG A 192 -18.06 6.91 5.25
N ILE A 193 -16.94 7.36 5.80
CA ILE A 193 -16.01 6.53 6.57
C ILE A 193 -16.26 6.69 8.07
N PHE A 194 -15.90 5.67 8.85
CA PHE A 194 -16.07 5.68 10.30
C PHE A 194 -14.77 5.25 10.97
N ASN A 195 -14.16 6.17 11.73
CA ASN A 195 -13.07 5.83 12.64
C ASN A 195 -13.67 5.57 14.03
N VAL A 196 -13.22 4.51 14.70
CA VAL A 196 -13.72 4.14 16.04
C VAL A 196 -12.59 4.34 17.04
N PHE A 197 -12.89 5.04 18.13
CA PHE A 197 -11.92 5.35 19.18
C PHE A 197 -12.38 4.79 20.53
N GLY A 198 -11.45 4.22 21.27
CA GLY A 198 -11.59 3.89 22.69
C GLY A 198 -10.45 4.51 23.48
N VAL A 199 -10.72 5.02 24.69
CA VAL A 199 -9.71 5.70 25.51
C VAL A 199 -9.70 5.16 26.92
N ILE A 200 -8.53 4.71 27.37
CA ILE A 200 -8.23 4.50 28.78
C ILE A 200 -7.57 5.77 29.30
N LYS A 201 -8.25 6.47 30.21
CA LYS A 201 -7.77 7.75 30.75
C LYS A 201 -6.57 7.55 31.67
N GLY A 202 -5.54 8.35 31.48
CA GLY A 202 -4.40 8.44 32.38
C GLY A 202 -4.79 9.02 33.74
N PHE A 203 -4.02 8.68 34.77
CA PHE A 203 -4.27 9.11 36.15
C PHE A 203 -3.56 10.41 36.53
N GLU A 204 -2.51 10.80 35.80
CA GLU A 204 -1.69 11.99 36.10
C GLU A 204 -1.74 13.02 34.97
N GLU A 205 -1.52 12.58 33.73
CA GLU A 205 -1.51 13.40 32.51
C GLU A 205 -2.56 12.85 31.51
N PRO A 206 -3.87 12.99 31.79
CA PRO A 206 -4.93 12.39 30.97
C PRO A 206 -5.04 12.99 29.56
N ASP A 207 -4.48 14.17 29.34
CA ASP A 207 -4.46 14.91 28.08
C ASP A 207 -3.29 14.52 27.16
N ARG A 208 -2.28 13.83 27.69
CA ARG A 208 -1.18 13.22 26.94
C ARG A 208 -1.50 11.77 26.63
N TYR A 209 -1.35 11.36 25.37
CA TYR A 209 -1.69 10.00 24.97
C TYR A 209 -0.74 9.34 23.97
N VAL A 210 -0.65 8.02 24.10
CA VAL A 210 -0.19 7.12 23.04
C VAL A 210 -1.39 6.71 22.20
N VAL A 211 -1.23 6.72 20.87
CA VAL A 211 -2.26 6.23 19.94
C VAL A 211 -1.81 4.88 19.41
N ILE A 212 -2.65 3.86 19.55
CA ILE A 212 -2.47 2.51 19.00
C ILE A 212 -3.51 2.34 17.90
N GLY A 213 -3.05 2.16 16.66
CA GLY A 213 -3.91 2.16 15.48
C GLY A 213 -3.88 0.84 14.71
N ALA A 214 -5.02 0.50 14.11
CA ALA A 214 -5.13 -0.58 13.14
C ALA A 214 -6.17 -0.25 12.04
N GLN A 215 -5.84 -0.59 10.80
CA GLN A 215 -6.75 -0.58 9.65
C GLN A 215 -7.82 -1.65 9.84
N ARG A 216 -9.09 -1.29 9.54
CA ARG A 216 -10.25 -2.18 9.62
C ARG A 216 -10.84 -2.54 8.27
N ASP A 217 -10.83 -1.63 7.31
CA ASP A 217 -11.30 -1.92 5.96
C ASP A 217 -10.29 -2.75 5.17
N ALA A 218 -10.78 -3.52 4.21
CA ALA A 218 -9.96 -4.20 3.23
C ALA A 218 -10.76 -4.45 1.95
N TRP A 219 -10.08 -4.47 0.81
CA TRP A 219 -10.58 -5.15 -0.37
C TRP A 219 -10.39 -6.67 -0.21
N GLY A 220 -11.42 -7.45 -0.56
CA GLY A 220 -11.48 -8.88 -0.27
C GLY A 220 -11.66 -9.16 1.24
N PRO A 221 -11.35 -10.39 1.71
CA PRO A 221 -11.55 -10.77 3.11
C PRO A 221 -10.54 -10.13 4.08
N GLY A 222 -9.39 -9.67 3.59
CA GLY A 222 -8.47 -8.84 4.36
C GLY A 222 -7.84 -9.47 5.60
N ALA A 223 -7.73 -10.81 5.69
CA ALA A 223 -7.29 -11.50 6.90
C ALA A 223 -5.95 -10.99 7.44
N ALA A 224 -4.90 -11.00 6.61
CA ALA A 224 -3.57 -10.49 6.98
C ALA A 224 -3.50 -8.96 6.93
N LYS A 225 -4.23 -8.33 6.00
CA LYS A 225 -4.19 -6.88 5.75
C LYS A 225 -4.82 -6.06 6.88
N SER A 226 -5.96 -6.52 7.41
CA SER A 226 -6.81 -5.80 8.36
C SER A 226 -7.15 -6.64 9.60
N SER A 227 -7.58 -7.89 9.43
CA SER A 227 -8.16 -8.66 10.55
C SER A 227 -7.17 -8.96 11.66
N VAL A 228 -5.91 -9.29 11.34
CA VAL A 228 -4.84 -9.46 12.34
C VAL A 228 -4.65 -8.20 13.17
N GLY A 229 -4.47 -7.04 12.51
CA GLY A 229 -4.26 -5.76 13.19
C GLY A 229 -5.46 -5.36 14.05
N THR A 230 -6.68 -5.53 13.53
CA THR A 230 -7.92 -5.26 14.27
C THR A 230 -8.09 -6.21 15.47
N THR A 231 -7.70 -7.48 15.33
CA THR A 231 -7.75 -8.46 16.44
C THR A 231 -6.77 -8.06 17.54
N LEU A 232 -5.53 -7.73 17.18
CA LEU A 232 -4.54 -7.22 18.13
C LEU A 232 -5.03 -5.95 18.83
N LEU A 233 -5.67 -5.03 18.10
CA LEU A 233 -6.21 -3.80 18.67
C LEU A 233 -7.27 -4.09 19.75
N LEU A 234 -8.20 -5.01 19.46
CA LEU A 234 -9.27 -5.39 20.40
C LEU A 234 -8.72 -6.12 21.63
N GLU A 235 -7.85 -7.10 21.43
CA GLU A 235 -7.22 -7.86 22.52
C GLU A 235 -6.36 -6.96 23.42
N LEU A 236 -5.56 -6.06 22.83
CA LEU A 236 -4.78 -5.09 23.60
C LEU A 236 -5.69 -4.14 24.39
N ALA A 237 -6.77 -3.65 23.79
CA ALA A 237 -7.74 -2.80 24.48
C ALA A 237 -8.39 -3.52 25.67
N GLN A 238 -8.75 -4.79 25.48
CA GLN A 238 -9.31 -5.63 26.54
C GLN A 238 -8.30 -5.87 27.66
N ILE A 239 -7.07 -6.27 27.34
CA ILE A 239 -6.00 -6.53 28.32
C ILE A 239 -5.71 -5.27 29.15
N PHE A 240 -5.48 -4.13 28.50
CA PHE A 240 -5.20 -2.89 29.24
C PHE A 240 -6.38 -2.46 30.11
N SER A 241 -7.62 -2.61 29.63
CA SER A 241 -8.81 -2.31 30.42
C SER A 241 -8.90 -3.24 31.65
N ASP A 242 -8.66 -4.53 31.49
CA ASP A 242 -8.67 -5.51 32.58
C ASP A 242 -7.57 -5.22 33.60
N MET A 243 -6.35 -4.90 33.15
CA MET A 243 -5.25 -4.52 34.04
C MET A 243 -5.59 -3.30 34.89
N VAL A 244 -6.28 -2.31 34.33
CA VAL A 244 -6.69 -1.11 35.06
C VAL A 244 -7.79 -1.42 36.08
N LEU A 245 -8.81 -2.18 35.68
CA LEU A 245 -9.99 -2.43 36.51
C LEU A 245 -9.77 -3.52 37.57
N LYS A 246 -8.95 -4.53 37.28
CA LYS A 246 -8.79 -5.74 38.10
C LYS A 246 -7.43 -5.82 38.78
N ASP A 247 -6.36 -5.44 38.08
CA ASP A 247 -4.97 -5.65 38.58
C ASP A 247 -4.35 -4.38 39.20
N GLY A 248 -5.07 -3.26 39.19
CA GLY A 248 -4.62 -2.00 39.78
C GLY A 248 -3.55 -1.27 38.95
N PHE A 249 -3.40 -1.59 37.67
CA PHE A 249 -2.53 -0.83 36.76
C PHE A 249 -3.05 0.61 36.61
N ARG A 250 -2.18 1.59 36.80
CA ARG A 250 -2.54 3.02 36.74
C ARG A 250 -1.64 3.72 35.73
N PRO A 251 -2.01 3.75 34.44
CA PRO A 251 -1.19 4.45 33.45
C PRO A 251 -1.19 5.96 33.78
N SER A 252 -0.01 6.57 33.89
CA SER A 252 0.09 8.02 34.13
C SER A 252 -0.55 8.81 32.98
N ARG A 253 -0.34 8.36 31.73
CA ARG A 253 -0.85 8.97 30.49
C ARG A 253 -1.94 8.13 29.86
N SER A 254 -2.81 8.77 29.08
CA SER A 254 -3.91 8.08 28.41
C SER A 254 -3.45 7.14 27.28
N ILE A 255 -4.22 6.10 27.01
CA ILE A 255 -4.02 5.18 25.89
C ILE A 255 -5.24 5.27 24.99
N VAL A 256 -5.04 5.63 23.72
CA VAL A 256 -6.09 5.75 22.71
C VAL A 256 -5.95 4.59 21.73
N PHE A 257 -7.01 3.80 21.58
CA PHE A 257 -7.13 2.74 20.57
C PHE A 257 -7.96 3.28 19.41
N ALA A 258 -7.42 3.21 18.20
CA ALA A 258 -8.03 3.77 17.00
C ALA A 258 -8.17 2.70 15.90
N SER A 259 -9.40 2.42 15.49
CA SER A 259 -9.71 1.54 14.37
C SER A 259 -10.04 2.39 13.15
N TRP A 260 -9.10 2.46 12.21
CA TRP A 260 -9.15 3.30 11.02
C TRP A 260 -9.93 2.64 9.89
N SER A 261 -10.62 3.46 9.09
CA SER A 261 -11.30 3.03 7.87
C SER A 261 -10.73 3.73 6.64
N ALA A 262 -11.07 3.22 5.45
CA ALA A 262 -10.50 3.64 4.16
C ALA A 262 -8.96 3.65 4.12
N GLY A 263 -8.32 2.71 4.82
CA GLY A 263 -6.88 2.50 4.81
C GLY A 263 -6.35 2.04 3.45
N ASP A 264 -7.10 1.20 2.75
CA ASP A 264 -6.72 0.64 1.44
C ASP A 264 -6.60 1.69 0.33
N PHE A 265 -7.13 2.88 0.59
CA PHE A 265 -7.15 4.01 -0.32
C PHE A 265 -6.13 5.09 0.05
N GLY A 266 -5.08 4.74 0.81
CA GLY A 266 -4.00 5.65 1.21
C GLY A 266 -4.16 6.19 2.63
N ALA A 267 -4.51 5.32 3.60
CA ALA A 267 -4.65 5.70 5.01
C ALA A 267 -5.66 6.85 5.25
N ILE A 268 -6.73 6.95 4.45
CA ILE A 268 -7.65 8.10 4.47
C ILE A 268 -8.15 8.39 5.88
N GLY A 269 -8.77 7.41 6.55
CA GLY A 269 -9.36 7.66 7.86
C GLY A 269 -8.36 8.16 8.90
N ALA A 270 -7.13 7.66 8.89
CA ALA A 270 -6.08 8.13 9.79
C ALA A 270 -5.64 9.55 9.42
N THR A 271 -5.32 9.80 8.14
CA THR A 271 -4.83 11.09 7.67
C THR A 271 -5.85 12.21 7.85
N GLU A 272 -7.12 12.00 7.50
CA GLU A 272 -8.18 13.01 7.69
C GLU A 272 -8.36 13.38 9.17
N TRP A 273 -8.18 12.41 10.07
CA TRP A 273 -8.18 12.69 11.50
C TRP A 273 -6.98 13.54 11.91
N LEU A 274 -5.79 13.26 11.38
CA LEU A 274 -4.58 14.07 11.61
C LEU A 274 -4.74 15.51 11.10
N GLU A 275 -5.28 15.68 9.90
CA GLU A 275 -5.54 16.98 9.29
C GLU A 275 -6.45 17.85 10.15
N GLY A 276 -7.42 17.24 10.84
CA GLY A 276 -8.31 17.94 11.77
C GLY A 276 -7.60 18.53 13.00
N TYR A 277 -6.39 18.07 13.30
CA TYR A 277 -5.62 18.48 14.48
C TYR A 277 -4.20 18.94 14.14
N LEU A 278 -3.92 19.28 12.87
CA LEU A 278 -2.58 19.57 12.34
C LEU A 278 -1.67 20.37 13.28
N SER A 279 -2.17 21.47 13.84
CA SER A 279 -1.37 22.38 14.67
C SER A 279 -1.28 22.00 16.14
N SER A 280 -2.05 21.02 16.60
CA SER A 280 -2.25 20.74 18.03
C SER A 280 -2.02 19.30 18.45
N LEU A 281 -1.98 18.35 17.49
CA LEU A 281 -1.98 16.94 17.84
C LEU A 281 -0.68 16.50 18.54
N HIS A 282 0.47 17.00 18.10
CA HIS A 282 1.78 16.73 18.73
C HIS A 282 1.87 17.23 20.18
N LEU A 283 1.01 18.18 20.59
CA LEU A 283 0.91 18.63 21.98
C LEU A 283 0.21 17.61 22.88
N LYS A 284 -0.48 16.61 22.30
CA LYS A 284 -1.25 15.62 23.04
C LYS A 284 -0.77 14.19 22.75
N ALA A 285 -0.78 13.81 21.47
CA ALA A 285 -0.27 12.54 21.00
C ALA A 285 1.26 12.56 20.99
N PHE A 286 1.91 11.77 21.85
CA PHE A 286 3.36 11.73 21.93
C PHE A 286 3.99 10.54 21.18
N THR A 287 3.22 9.49 20.89
CA THR A 287 3.65 8.34 20.10
C THR A 287 2.48 7.69 19.36
N TYR A 288 2.74 7.19 18.14
CA TYR A 288 1.83 6.30 17.40
C TYR A 288 2.41 4.89 17.26
N ILE A 289 1.60 3.86 17.49
CA ILE A 289 1.95 2.45 17.29
C ILE A 289 0.99 1.87 16.25
N ASN A 290 1.55 1.40 15.13
CA ASN A 290 0.77 0.77 14.07
C ASN A 290 0.75 -0.75 14.19
N LEU A 291 -0.44 -1.35 14.08
CA LEU A 291 -0.64 -2.80 14.16
C LEU A 291 -0.95 -3.46 12.80
N ASP A 292 -0.97 -2.68 11.72
CA ASP A 292 -1.25 -3.21 10.38
C ASP A 292 -0.18 -4.23 9.97
N LYS A 293 -0.61 -5.34 9.37
CA LYS A 293 0.29 -6.38 8.85
C LYS A 293 1.33 -6.85 9.88
N ALA A 294 0.99 -6.84 11.17
CA ALA A 294 1.91 -7.21 12.24
C ALA A 294 2.37 -8.68 12.17
N VAL A 295 1.57 -9.57 11.57
CA VAL A 295 1.88 -10.99 11.37
C VAL A 295 1.63 -11.39 9.92
N LEU A 296 2.72 -11.57 9.18
CA LEU A 296 2.76 -12.05 7.78
C LEU A 296 3.62 -13.31 7.61
N GLY A 297 4.34 -13.72 8.65
CA GLY A 297 5.30 -14.81 8.62
C GLY A 297 5.93 -15.04 9.98
N THR A 298 6.96 -15.87 10.02
CA THR A 298 7.66 -16.25 11.25
C THR A 298 9.18 -16.19 11.16
N ASN A 299 9.76 -15.94 9.99
CA ASN A 299 11.22 -16.02 9.86
C ASN A 299 11.95 -14.76 10.34
N ASN A 300 11.41 -13.58 10.02
CA ASN A 300 12.04 -12.30 10.30
C ASN A 300 11.18 -11.42 11.19
N PHE A 301 11.83 -10.57 11.98
CA PHE A 301 11.20 -9.45 12.68
C PHE A 301 11.75 -8.15 12.10
N LYS A 302 10.88 -7.36 11.47
CA LYS A 302 11.23 -6.06 10.89
C LYS A 302 10.55 -4.93 11.66
N VAL A 303 11.21 -3.79 11.67
CA VAL A 303 10.72 -2.59 12.35
C VAL A 303 11.04 -1.35 11.53
N SER A 304 10.05 -0.47 11.44
CA SER A 304 10.15 0.88 10.89
C SER A 304 9.74 1.84 11.98
N ALA A 305 10.61 2.79 12.34
CA ALA A 305 10.35 3.67 13.48
C ALA A 305 11.09 4.99 13.39
N SER A 306 10.55 6.00 14.08
CA SER A 306 11.31 7.21 14.41
C SER A 306 12.52 6.88 15.31
N PRO A 307 13.69 7.50 15.11
CA PRO A 307 14.87 7.33 15.96
C PRO A 307 14.61 7.55 17.46
N LEU A 308 13.61 8.37 17.81
CA LEU A 308 13.20 8.63 19.19
C LEU A 308 12.72 7.36 19.93
N LEU A 309 12.30 6.34 19.20
CA LEU A 309 11.80 5.08 19.76
C LEU A 309 12.85 3.96 19.77
N TYR A 310 14.08 4.19 19.29
CA TYR A 310 15.07 3.11 19.12
C TYR A 310 15.43 2.44 20.45
N SER A 311 15.67 3.21 21.51
CA SER A 311 15.98 2.63 22.82
C SER A 311 14.81 1.81 23.39
N LEU A 312 13.56 2.25 23.15
CA LEU A 312 12.37 1.50 23.54
C LEU A 312 12.30 0.17 22.79
N ILE A 313 12.44 0.22 21.46
CA ILE A 313 12.39 -0.97 20.60
C ILE A 313 13.48 -1.96 20.99
N GLU A 314 14.71 -1.51 21.20
CA GLU A 314 15.83 -2.37 21.59
C GLU A 314 15.57 -3.11 22.92
N LYS A 315 15.08 -2.40 23.94
CA LYS A 315 14.75 -3.00 25.23
C LYS A 315 13.61 -4.01 25.09
N THR A 316 12.55 -3.64 24.37
CA THR A 316 11.42 -4.54 24.10
C THR A 316 11.85 -5.80 23.35
N MET A 317 12.74 -5.69 22.36
CA MET A 317 13.27 -6.86 21.64
C MET A 317 14.08 -7.80 22.53
N LYS A 318 14.74 -7.28 23.58
CA LYS A 318 15.46 -8.11 24.56
C LYS A 318 14.49 -8.92 25.42
N ASP A 319 13.37 -8.31 25.81
CA ASP A 319 12.38 -8.91 26.71
C ASP A 319 11.38 -9.84 26.00
N VAL A 320 11.08 -9.58 24.72
CA VAL A 320 10.16 -10.40 23.93
C VAL A 320 10.89 -11.56 23.28
N LYS A 321 10.31 -12.76 23.41
CA LYS A 321 10.79 -13.98 22.76
C LYS A 321 10.10 -14.18 21.42
N HIS A 322 10.84 -14.71 20.46
CA HIS A 322 10.33 -15.14 19.18
C HIS A 322 9.33 -16.29 19.36
N PRO A 323 8.14 -16.23 18.71
CA PRO A 323 7.06 -17.19 18.94
C PRO A 323 7.43 -18.64 18.60
N VAL A 324 8.26 -18.84 17.56
CA VAL A 324 8.71 -20.18 17.13
C VAL A 324 10.00 -20.63 17.83
N THR A 325 11.07 -19.84 17.79
CA THR A 325 12.38 -20.28 18.30
C THR A 325 12.55 -20.17 19.81
N GLY A 326 11.68 -19.42 20.50
CA GLY A 326 11.77 -19.17 21.95
C GLY A 326 12.96 -18.31 22.39
N GLN A 327 13.80 -17.85 21.45
CA GLN A 327 14.93 -16.97 21.70
C GLN A 327 14.49 -15.51 21.72
N SER A 328 15.29 -14.62 22.31
CA SER A 328 15.05 -13.17 22.25
C SER A 328 14.96 -12.67 20.79
N LEU A 329 14.10 -11.67 20.55
CA LEU A 329 14.05 -10.99 19.25
C LEU A 329 15.34 -10.19 18.98
N TYR A 330 16.02 -9.73 20.04
CA TYR A 330 17.29 -9.04 19.92
C TYR A 330 18.42 -10.01 19.58
N ARG A 331 18.69 -10.17 18.28
CA ARG A 331 19.75 -11.05 17.77
C ARG A 331 21.02 -10.33 17.31
N ASP A 332 20.92 -9.02 17.03
CA ASP A 332 22.00 -8.24 16.42
C ASP A 332 22.19 -6.91 17.14
N SER A 333 23.42 -6.61 17.55
CA SER A 333 23.78 -5.33 18.17
C SER A 333 23.74 -4.16 17.20
N ASN A 334 23.79 -4.42 15.89
CA ASN A 334 23.72 -3.41 14.83
C ASN A 334 22.32 -3.30 14.20
N TRP A 335 21.26 -3.72 14.92
CA TRP A 335 19.89 -3.71 14.42
C TRP A 335 19.42 -2.32 13.93
N PHE A 336 19.94 -1.25 14.52
CA PHE A 336 19.58 0.13 14.17
C PHE A 336 19.89 0.48 12.70
N ASN A 337 20.91 -0.15 12.10
CA ASN A 337 21.23 0.02 10.67
C ASN A 337 20.26 -0.72 9.73
N LYS A 338 19.40 -1.57 10.30
CA LYS A 338 18.41 -2.39 9.58
C LYS A 338 16.98 -1.86 9.77
N VAL A 339 16.80 -0.75 10.49
CA VAL A 339 15.50 -0.11 10.63
C VAL A 339 15.08 0.43 9.27
N GLU A 340 13.91 0.01 8.80
CA GLU A 340 13.38 0.45 7.51
C GLU A 340 12.73 1.82 7.65
N GLU A 341 12.88 2.68 6.63
CA GLU A 341 12.12 3.92 6.55
C GLU A 341 10.63 3.62 6.34
N PHE A 342 9.76 4.52 6.81
CA PHE A 342 8.33 4.38 6.56
C PHE A 342 8.02 4.58 5.07
N SER A 343 7.32 3.62 4.48
CA SER A 343 6.74 3.74 3.15
C SER A 343 5.44 4.55 3.18
N LEU A 344 5.08 5.17 2.05
CA LEU A 344 3.86 5.96 1.89
C LEU A 344 2.57 5.17 2.17
N ASP A 345 2.58 3.84 1.99
CA ASP A 345 1.46 2.94 2.24
C ASP A 345 1.32 2.50 3.70
N ASN A 346 2.20 2.97 4.61
CA ASN A 346 2.12 2.66 6.03
C ASN A 346 1.35 3.77 6.79
N ALA A 347 0.31 3.41 7.55
CA ALA A 347 -0.47 4.37 8.33
C ALA A 347 0.36 5.13 9.39
N ALA A 348 1.54 4.64 9.79
CA ALA A 348 2.48 5.36 10.64
C ALA A 348 3.20 6.53 9.93
N PHE A 349 3.32 6.48 8.60
CA PHE A 349 3.98 7.52 7.81
C PHE A 349 3.36 8.91 8.03
N PRO A 350 2.03 9.13 7.88
CA PRO A 350 1.46 10.46 8.09
C PRO A 350 1.54 10.94 9.55
N PHE A 351 1.53 10.05 10.54
CA PHE A 351 1.75 10.47 11.93
C PHE A 351 3.12 11.13 12.11
N LEU A 352 4.18 10.52 11.53
CA LEU A 352 5.53 11.06 11.62
C LEU A 352 5.75 12.24 10.66
N ALA A 353 5.54 12.03 9.37
CA ALA A 353 5.95 12.95 8.32
C ALA A 353 5.06 14.20 8.23
N TYR A 354 3.76 14.06 8.56
CA TYR A 354 2.80 15.17 8.47
C TYR A 354 2.52 15.80 9.84
N SER A 355 2.28 14.99 10.87
CA SER A 355 1.94 15.50 12.22
C SER A 355 3.10 15.63 13.20
N GLY A 356 4.30 15.18 12.84
CA GLY A 356 5.49 15.27 13.71
C GLY A 356 5.42 14.37 14.95
N ILE A 357 4.60 13.32 14.93
CA ILE A 357 4.41 12.39 16.04
C ILE A 357 5.35 11.19 15.84
N PRO A 358 6.24 10.89 16.80
CA PRO A 358 7.08 9.70 16.75
C PRO A 358 6.23 8.44 16.57
N ALA A 359 6.52 7.65 15.54
CA ALA A 359 5.74 6.46 15.21
C ALA A 359 6.60 5.20 15.14
N VAL A 360 5.99 4.04 15.38
CA VAL A 360 6.58 2.71 15.18
C VAL A 360 5.58 1.79 14.47
N SER A 361 6.09 1.02 13.52
CA SER A 361 5.42 -0.11 12.87
C SER A 361 6.37 -1.29 12.91
N PHE A 362 5.85 -2.48 13.20
CA PHE A 362 6.65 -3.70 13.25
C PHE A 362 5.91 -4.85 12.57
N CYS A 363 6.64 -5.84 12.11
CA CYS A 363 6.03 -7.04 11.54
C CYS A 363 6.90 -8.28 11.76
N PHE A 364 6.23 -9.39 12.06
CA PHE A 364 6.76 -10.73 11.81
C PHE A 364 6.49 -11.07 10.36
N CYS A 365 7.53 -11.22 9.55
CA CYS A 365 7.41 -11.32 8.10
C CYS A 365 8.39 -12.32 7.49
N GLU A 366 8.20 -12.57 6.20
CA GLU A 366 9.09 -13.38 5.37
C GLU A 366 10.04 -12.49 4.53
N ASP A 367 11.01 -13.11 3.86
CA ASP A 367 11.83 -12.43 2.84
C ASP A 367 11.01 -12.11 1.57
N THR A 368 10.00 -12.93 1.30
CA THR A 368 9.00 -12.75 0.25
C THR A 368 7.80 -11.97 0.77
N TYR A 369 7.09 -11.30 -0.14
CA TYR A 369 5.85 -10.62 0.22
C TYR A 369 4.74 -11.63 0.45
N TYR A 370 3.80 -11.30 1.34
CA TYR A 370 2.59 -12.09 1.52
C TYR A 370 1.77 -12.08 0.21
N PRO A 371 1.52 -13.25 -0.40
CA PRO A 371 0.68 -13.34 -1.59
C PRO A 371 -0.79 -13.31 -1.15
N TYR A 372 -1.38 -12.12 -1.24
CA TYR A 372 -2.73 -11.77 -0.75
C TYR A 372 -3.85 -12.73 -1.16
#